data_AF-A0AAV4YPR5-F1
#
_entry.id   AF-A0AAV4YPR5-F1
#
_cell.length_a   1.000
_cell.length_b   1.000
_cell.length_c   1.000
_cell.angle_alpha   90.00
_cell.angle_beta   90.00
_cell.angle_gamma   90.00
#
_symmetry.space_group_name_H-M   'P 1'
#
loop_
_entity.id
_entity.type
_entity.pdbx_description
1 polymer ?
#
loop_
_entity_poly.entity_id
_entity_poly.type
_entity_poly.pdbx_seq_one_letter_code
_entity_poly.pdbx_strand_id
1 'polypeptide(L)'
;MRCQLGQTWRNQSCEGEPTRLYWQQALQTAERIRTEPSHALYGFGGHHDWRLPTIKELASILESACYKPALNETIFPRAMAGNGKEVNDGYVYLWSSTPVPALQGVAYLDITSGSVAQRAPRSWAKQVLLVR
;
A
#
# COMPACT_ATOMS: atom_id res chain seq x y z
N MET A 1 -8.72 -3.37 -3.32
CA MET A 1 -8.46 -4.55 -2.48
C MET A 1 -8.42 -4.10 -1.02
N ARG A 2 -8.71 -4.99 -0.06
CA ARG A 2 -8.60 -4.65 1.38
C ARG A 2 -7.22 -4.96 1.94
N CYS A 3 -6.54 -5.98 1.41
CA CYS A 3 -5.19 -6.35 1.82
C CYS A 3 -4.13 -5.78 0.90
N GLN A 4 -2.93 -5.64 1.43
CA GLN A 4 -1.77 -5.25 0.65
C GLN A 4 -1.38 -6.37 -0.32
N LEU A 5 -0.64 -5.98 -1.36
CA LEU A 5 -0.13 -6.91 -2.37
C LEU A 5 0.68 -8.03 -1.68
N GLY A 6 0.37 -9.29 -2.00
CA GLY A 6 1.00 -10.47 -1.40
C GLY A 6 0.26 -11.06 -0.20
N GLN A 7 -0.66 -10.32 0.41
CA GLN A 7 -1.53 -10.82 1.47
C GLN A 7 -2.86 -11.32 0.92
N THR A 8 -3.50 -12.21 1.67
CA THR A 8 -4.81 -12.77 1.34
C THR A 8 -5.85 -12.38 2.39
N TRP A 9 -7.05 -12.02 1.95
CA TRP A 9 -8.15 -11.71 2.87
C TRP A 9 -8.79 -13.02 3.35
N ARG A 10 -8.68 -13.31 4.65
CA ARG A 10 -9.27 -14.47 5.33
C ARG A 10 -9.83 -14.06 6.69
N ASN A 11 -11.02 -14.55 7.05
CA ASN A 11 -11.61 -14.34 8.38
C ASN A 11 -11.61 -12.87 8.85
N GLN A 12 -12.01 -11.95 7.97
CA GLN A 12 -12.02 -10.49 8.24
C GLN A 12 -10.64 -9.86 8.52
N SER A 13 -9.55 -10.57 8.21
CA SER A 13 -8.18 -10.12 8.40
C SER A 13 -7.35 -10.36 7.13
N CYS A 14 -6.22 -9.67 7.05
CA CYS A 14 -5.21 -9.90 6.03
C CYS A 14 -4.17 -10.88 6.58
N GLU A 15 -4.10 -12.07 5.99
CA GLU A 15 -3.16 -13.12 6.36
C GLU A 15 -2.04 -13.22 5.31
N GLY A 16 -0.81 -13.44 5.78
CA GLY A 16 0.39 -13.57 4.95
C GLY A 16 1.33 -12.36 5.03
N GLU A 17 2.50 -12.51 4.42
CA GLU A 17 3.50 -11.43 4.35
C GLU A 17 3.20 -10.49 3.17
N PRO A 18 3.16 -9.17 3.40
CA PRO A 18 3.03 -8.22 2.32
C PRO A 18 4.30 -8.16 1.47
N THR A 19 4.10 -8.06 0.17
CA THR A 19 5.16 -7.88 -0.81
C THR A 19 5.69 -6.45 -0.73
N ARG A 20 7.01 -6.33 -0.63
CA ARG A 20 7.71 -5.05 -0.58
C ARG A 20 8.33 -4.81 -1.95
N LEU A 21 7.96 -3.70 -2.60
CA LEU A 21 8.45 -3.34 -3.93
C LEU A 21 9.11 -1.97 -3.91
N TYR A 22 10.15 -1.79 -4.72
CA TYR A 22 10.62 -0.45 -5.06
C TYR A 22 9.56 0.27 -5.88
N TRP A 23 9.57 1.61 -5.88
CA TRP A 23 8.49 2.38 -6.50
C TRP A 23 8.26 2.04 -7.97
N GLN A 24 9.33 1.90 -8.76
CA GLN A 24 9.24 1.51 -10.17
C GLN A 24 8.64 0.11 -10.35
N GLN A 25 9.01 -0.84 -9.47
CA GLN A 25 8.45 -2.19 -9.48
C GLN A 25 6.97 -2.19 -9.07
N ALA A 26 6.57 -1.34 -8.13
CA ALA A 26 5.17 -1.21 -7.73
C ALA A 26 4.29 -0.74 -8.90
N LEU A 27 4.75 0.25 -9.66
CA LEU A 27 4.06 0.71 -10.87
C LEU A 27 3.99 -0.37 -11.95
N GLN A 28 5.12 -1.04 -12.23
CA GLN A 28 5.16 -2.13 -13.19
C GLN A 28 4.25 -3.30 -12.78
N THR A 29 4.19 -3.61 -11.48
CA THR A 29 3.34 -4.69 -10.98
C THR A 29 1.86 -4.35 -11.12
N ALA A 30 1.45 -3.11 -10.81
CA ALA A 30 0.09 -2.65 -11.06
C ALA A 30 -0.27 -2.74 -12.55
N GLU A 31 0.64 -2.33 -13.43
CA GLU A 31 0.46 -2.42 -14.87
C GLU A 31 0.31 -3.87 -15.35
N ARG A 32 1.14 -4.78 -14.86
CA ARG A 32 1.04 -6.21 -15.17
C ARG A 32 -0.27 -6.82 -14.68
N ILE A 33 -0.71 -6.51 -13.46
CA ILE A 33 -2.01 -6.98 -12.95
C ILE A 33 -3.16 -6.56 -13.86
N ARG A 34 -3.08 -5.36 -14.45
CA ARG A 34 -4.10 -4.83 -15.37
C ARG A 34 -4.02 -5.44 -16.77
N THR A 35 -2.83 -5.72 -17.27
CA THR A 35 -2.60 -6.02 -18.70
C THR A 35 -2.28 -7.46 -19.01
N GLU A 36 -1.83 -8.24 -18.03
CA GLU A 36 -1.32 -9.59 -18.21
C GLU A 36 -2.35 -10.61 -17.70
N PRO A 37 -3.09 -11.32 -18.58
CA PRO A 37 -4.12 -12.29 -18.17
C PRO A 37 -3.58 -13.48 -17.37
N SER A 38 -2.28 -13.78 -17.50
CA SER A 38 -1.59 -14.81 -16.72
C SER A 38 -1.28 -14.37 -15.29
N HIS A 39 -1.45 -13.09 -14.94
CA HIS A 39 -1.18 -12.62 -13.58
C HIS A 39 -2.24 -13.15 -12.61
N ALA A 40 -1.82 -13.68 -11.45
CA ALA A 40 -2.72 -14.27 -10.45
C ALA A 40 -3.80 -13.31 -9.88
N LEU A 41 -3.67 -12.01 -10.14
CA LEU A 41 -4.58 -10.96 -9.68
C LEU A 41 -5.32 -10.28 -10.85
N TYR A 42 -5.14 -10.77 -12.08
CA TYR A 42 -5.85 -10.27 -13.24
C TYR A 42 -7.36 -10.52 -13.06
N GLY A 43 -8.17 -9.48 -13.23
CA GLY A 43 -9.62 -9.56 -13.00
C GLY A 43 -10.01 -9.76 -11.54
N PHE A 44 -9.09 -9.55 -10.57
CA PHE A 44 -9.37 -9.76 -9.16
C PHE A 44 -10.57 -8.90 -8.71
N GLY A 45 -11.55 -9.55 -8.07
CA GLY A 45 -12.78 -8.90 -7.64
C GLY A 45 -13.66 -8.38 -8.80
N GLY A 46 -13.48 -8.88 -10.02
CA GLY A 46 -14.20 -8.43 -11.22
C GLY A 46 -13.64 -7.16 -11.85
N HIS A 47 -12.49 -6.67 -11.36
CA HIS A 47 -11.88 -5.42 -11.78
C HIS A 47 -10.54 -5.65 -12.48
N HIS A 48 -10.29 -4.88 -13.54
CA HIS A 48 -9.06 -4.93 -14.33
C HIS A 48 -8.25 -3.63 -14.23
N ASP A 49 -8.82 -2.58 -13.67
CA ASP A 49 -8.28 -1.22 -13.57
C ASP A 49 -7.45 -0.98 -12.30
N TRP A 50 -6.84 -2.04 -11.75
CA TRP A 50 -6.00 -1.93 -10.56
C TRP A 50 -4.78 -1.04 -10.80
N ARG A 51 -4.58 -0.05 -9.92
CA ARG A 51 -3.49 0.92 -9.99
C ARG A 51 -2.93 1.26 -8.62
N LEU A 52 -1.75 1.84 -8.61
CA LEU A 52 -1.16 2.41 -7.39
C LEU A 52 -1.91 3.72 -7.01
N PRO A 53 -2.39 3.86 -5.77
CA PRO A 53 -3.15 5.02 -5.33
C PRO A 53 -2.30 6.28 -5.31
N THR A 54 -2.95 7.40 -5.55
CA THR A 54 -2.38 8.73 -5.29
C THR A 54 -2.26 8.97 -3.79
N ILE A 55 -1.41 9.92 -3.39
CA ILE A 55 -1.26 10.24 -1.97
C ILE A 55 -2.55 10.77 -1.33
N LYS A 56 -3.41 11.42 -2.13
CA LYS A 56 -4.73 11.90 -1.68
C LYS A 56 -5.69 10.75 -1.40
N GLU A 57 -5.68 9.72 -2.24
CA GLU A 57 -6.47 8.50 -2.02
C GLU A 57 -5.99 7.77 -0.78
N LEU A 58 -4.67 7.62 -0.61
CA LEU A 58 -4.09 7.06 0.61
C LEU A 58 -4.49 7.89 1.85
N ALA A 59 -4.46 9.22 1.77
CA ALA A 59 -4.88 10.08 2.87
C ALA A 59 -6.39 9.95 3.16
N SER A 60 -7.23 9.72 2.15
CA SER A 60 -8.67 9.49 2.36
C SER A 60 -9.00 8.15 3.02
N ILE A 61 -8.07 7.20 2.95
CA ILE A 61 -8.17 5.90 3.63
C ILE A 61 -7.85 6.05 5.12
N LEU A 62 -7.11 7.09 5.51
CA LEU A 62 -6.90 7.43 6.92
C LEU A 62 -8.16 8.07 7.48
N GLU A 63 -8.79 7.37 8.42
CA GLU A 63 -9.88 7.95 9.19
C GLU A 63 -9.28 8.87 10.25
N SER A 64 -9.48 10.16 10.09
CA SER A 64 -8.94 11.25 10.93
C SER A 64 -9.59 11.33 12.33
N ALA A 65 -10.33 10.29 12.75
CA ALA A 65 -11.08 10.29 14.01
C ALA A 65 -10.24 10.02 15.27
N CYS A 66 -9.01 9.51 15.15
CA CYS A 66 -8.19 9.13 16.31
C CYS A 66 -6.77 9.74 16.25
N TYR A 67 -6.40 10.47 17.30
CA TYR A 67 -5.08 11.13 17.47
C TYR A 67 -3.92 10.14 17.68
N LYS A 68 -4.20 8.83 17.75
CA LYS A 68 -3.30 7.67 17.61
C LYS A 68 -4.10 6.41 17.97
N PRO A 69 -4.19 5.39 17.11
CA PRO A 69 -3.65 5.32 15.75
C PRO A 69 -4.47 6.17 14.75
N ALA A 70 -3.82 6.72 13.73
CA ALA A 70 -4.48 7.43 12.62
C ALA A 70 -5.26 6.48 11.67
N LEU A 71 -5.23 5.19 11.98
CA LEU A 71 -5.85 4.12 11.21
C LEU A 71 -6.99 3.52 12.02
N ASN A 72 -8.13 3.32 11.38
CA ASN A 72 -9.21 2.55 11.98
C ASN A 72 -8.79 1.07 12.03
N GLU A 73 -8.36 0.58 13.19
CA GLU A 73 -7.90 -0.80 13.39
C GLU A 73 -8.97 -1.85 13.05
N THR A 74 -10.25 -1.48 12.99
CA THR A 74 -11.33 -2.38 12.58
C THR A 74 -11.41 -2.58 11.06
N ILE A 75 -11.08 -1.53 10.28
CA ILE A 75 -11.09 -1.58 8.81
C ILE A 75 -9.72 -2.02 8.29
N PHE A 76 -8.68 -1.67 9.03
CA PHE A 76 -7.28 -1.80 8.65
C PHE A 76 -6.48 -2.35 9.84
N PRO A 77 -6.58 -3.66 10.10
CA PRO A 77 -5.95 -4.26 11.26
C PRO A 77 -4.43 -4.11 11.19
N ARG A 78 -3.75 -4.15 12.34
CA ARG A 78 -2.28 -4.30 12.44
C ARG A 78 -1.74 -5.46 11.59
N ALA A 79 -2.59 -6.42 11.22
CA ALA A 79 -2.29 -7.49 10.27
C ALA A 79 -1.85 -6.99 8.87
N MET A 80 -2.13 -5.73 8.50
CA MET A 80 -1.56 -5.13 7.29
C MET A 80 -0.04 -4.93 7.38
N ALA A 81 0.57 -4.92 8.57
CA ALA A 81 2.02 -4.92 8.70
C ALA A 81 2.67 -6.26 8.30
N GLY A 82 1.88 -7.33 8.13
CA GLY A 82 2.37 -8.71 8.07
C GLY A 82 2.77 -9.23 9.46
N ASN A 83 3.51 -10.34 9.50
CA ASN A 83 4.24 -10.84 10.68
C ASN A 83 5.72 -10.42 10.65
N GLY A 84 6.10 -9.55 9.71
CA GLY A 84 7.47 -9.12 9.43
C GLY A 84 8.01 -8.03 10.35
N LYS A 85 9.13 -7.42 9.94
CA LYS A 85 9.87 -6.41 10.72
C LYS A 85 9.00 -5.20 11.12
N GLU A 86 7.99 -4.87 10.32
CA GLU A 86 7.06 -3.77 10.57
C GLU A 86 6.23 -3.96 11.86
N VAL A 87 5.97 -5.20 12.29
CA VAL A 87 5.33 -5.50 13.58
C VAL A 87 6.24 -5.16 14.75
N ASN A 88 7.54 -5.40 14.60
CA ASN A 88 8.54 -5.17 15.63
C ASN A 88 9.04 -3.71 15.66
N ASP A 89 9.15 -3.06 14.49
CA ASP A 89 9.58 -1.68 14.36
C ASP A 89 8.43 -0.67 14.53
N GLY A 90 7.17 -1.09 14.34
CA GLY A 90 5.99 -0.24 14.52
C GLY A 90 5.70 0.74 13.38
N TYR A 91 6.26 0.52 12.19
CA TYR A 91 6.06 1.40 11.02
C TYR A 91 5.62 0.62 9.79
N VAL A 92 4.62 1.15 9.09
CA VAL A 92 4.13 0.60 7.83
C VAL A 92 4.05 1.73 6.81
N TYR A 93 4.78 1.57 5.70
CA TYR A 93 4.85 2.56 4.64
C TYR A 93 4.20 2.05 3.37
N LEU A 94 3.29 2.86 2.81
CA LEU A 94 2.63 2.59 1.53
C LEU A 94 3.16 3.50 0.43
N TRP A 95 3.57 2.90 -0.68
CA TRP A 95 3.87 3.66 -1.89
C TRP A 95 2.63 4.35 -2.46
N SER A 96 2.78 5.61 -2.88
CA SER A 96 1.80 6.28 -3.74
C SER A 96 2.32 6.41 -5.17
N SER A 97 1.42 6.65 -6.12
CA SER A 97 1.73 7.02 -7.51
C SER A 97 2.06 8.51 -7.67
N THR A 98 2.12 9.29 -6.59
CA THR A 98 2.34 10.74 -6.66
C THR A 98 3.83 11.09 -6.67
N PRO A 99 4.40 11.54 -7.81
CA PRO A 99 5.74 12.09 -7.84
C PRO A 99 5.78 13.46 -7.14
N VAL A 100 6.92 13.81 -6.57
CA VAL A 100 7.22 15.10 -5.98
C VAL A 100 8.42 15.70 -6.73
N PRO A 101 8.20 16.34 -7.90
CA PRO A 101 9.28 16.79 -8.77
C PRO A 101 10.24 17.77 -8.09
N ALA A 102 9.70 18.67 -7.27
CA ALA A 102 10.48 19.65 -6.51
C ALA A 102 11.58 19.03 -5.62
N LEU A 103 11.39 17.77 -5.21
CA LEU A 103 12.31 17.04 -4.33
C LEU A 103 12.89 15.79 -5.00
N GLN A 104 12.71 15.64 -6.32
CA GLN A 104 13.11 14.45 -7.09
C GLN A 104 12.69 13.13 -6.42
N GLY A 105 11.51 13.15 -5.80
CA GLY A 105 11.03 12.09 -4.92
C GLY A 105 9.65 11.59 -5.31
N VAL A 106 9.17 10.65 -4.52
CA VAL A 106 7.82 10.11 -4.59
C VAL A 106 7.23 10.16 -3.19
N ALA A 107 5.98 10.60 -3.09
CA ALA A 107 5.26 10.60 -1.83
C ALA A 107 4.91 9.16 -1.40
N TYR A 108 4.99 8.90 -0.12
CA TYR A 108 4.52 7.68 0.53
C TYR A 108 3.76 8.05 1.80
N LEU A 109 2.85 7.18 2.19
CA LEU A 109 2.09 7.36 3.42
C LEU A 109 2.67 6.45 4.50
N ASP A 110 2.91 7.00 5.68
CA ASP A 110 3.06 6.24 6.90
C ASP A 110 1.69 6.03 7.52
N ILE A 111 1.18 4.81 7.47
CA ILE A 111 -0.17 4.50 7.97
C ILE A 111 -0.21 4.36 9.49
N THR A 112 0.93 4.26 10.18
CA THR A 112 0.95 4.14 11.64
C THR A 112 0.82 5.51 12.29
N SER A 113 1.47 6.52 11.72
CA SER A 113 1.37 7.92 12.17
C SER A 113 0.36 8.77 11.41
N GLY A 114 -0.07 8.33 10.23
CA GLY A 114 -0.88 9.12 9.30
C GLY A 114 -0.09 10.18 8.55
N SER A 115 1.24 10.19 8.67
CA SER A 115 2.10 11.22 8.08
C SER A 115 2.40 10.93 6.61
N VAL A 116 2.39 11.98 5.79
CA VAL A 116 2.88 11.92 4.41
C VAL A 116 4.34 12.37 4.37
N ALA A 117 5.19 11.59 3.71
CA ALA A 117 6.59 11.93 3.49
C ALA A 117 7.01 11.58 2.07
N GLN A 118 8.22 11.98 1.68
CA GLN A 118 8.75 11.74 0.33
C GLN A 118 10.13 11.10 0.37
N ARG A 119 10.45 10.33 -0.67
CA ARG A 119 11.79 9.75 -0.83
C ARG A 119 12.15 9.51 -2.28
N ALA A 120 13.44 9.34 -2.55
CA ALA A 120 13.91 8.95 -3.87
C ALA A 120 13.25 7.63 -4.33
N PRO A 121 12.83 7.49 -5.60
CA PRO A 121 12.12 6.31 -6.11
C PRO A 121 12.86 4.97 -5.92
N ARG A 122 14.20 5.03 -5.84
CA ARG A 122 15.09 3.87 -5.70
C ARG A 122 15.59 3.63 -4.27
N SER A 123 15.08 4.38 -3.29
CA SER A 123 15.60 4.34 -1.92
C SER A 123 15.39 2.96 -1.27
N TRP A 124 14.14 2.58 -1.02
CA TRP A 124 13.79 1.31 -0.37
C TRP A 124 12.47 0.73 -0.88
N ALA A 125 12.34 -0.58 -0.72
CA ALA A 125 11.10 -1.27 -0.95
C ALA A 125 10.08 -0.89 0.13
N LYS A 126 8.83 -0.64 -0.26
CA LYS A 126 7.70 -0.38 0.63
C LYS A 126 6.53 -1.28 0.25
N GLN A 127 5.56 -1.37 1.14
CA GLN A 127 4.36 -2.15 0.88
C GLN A 127 3.48 -1.42 -0.14
N VAL A 128 2.65 -2.19 -0.85
CA VAL A 128 1.83 -1.71 -1.95
C VAL A 128 0.38 -2.07 -1.67
N LEU A 129 -0.48 -1.05 -1.69
CA LEU A 129 -1.93 -1.22 -1.68
C LEU A 129 -2.43 -0.74 -3.04
N LEU A 130 -3.13 -1.57 -3.81
CA LEU A 130 -3.71 -1.12 -5.08
C LEU A 130 -5.17 -0.71 -4.91
N VAL A 131 -5.55 0.32 -5.64
CA VAL A 131 -6.92 0.84 -5.72
C VAL A 131 -7.47 0.68 -7.13
N ARG A 132 -8.78 0.86 -7.28
CA ARG A 132 -9.46 1.04 -8.55
C ARG A 132 -9.99 2.48 -8.56
#